data_AF-A0A414ADI5-F1
#
_entry.id   AF-A0A414ADI5-F1
#
_cell.length_a   1.000
_cell.length_b   1.000
_cell.length_c   1.000
_cell.angle_alpha   90.00
_cell.angle_beta   90.00
_cell.angle_gamma   90.00
#
_symmetry.space_group_name_H-M   'P 1'
#
loop_
_entity.id
_entity.type
_entity.pdbx_description
1 polymer ?
#
loop_
_entity_poly.entity_id
_entity_poly.type
_entity_poly.pdbx_seq_one_letter_code
_entity_poly.pdbx_strand_id
1 'polypeptide(L)'
;MKSIDKLLNVAKSEIGYLEKRSNSQLDSKTANAGSSNYTKYARDMYPSLQGQPWCDMFVDWCFVQAFGRVAAQQLLGGGFSAYTPTSAQYYKTKGQYHKDSPQPGDQIFFKNSQRICHTGIVYEVTMTKVRTIEGNTSDGNGVVANGGAVCCKEYSLDNSRIDGYGRPDWSLVEQPEYEVGWHHDSNGWWYAYSTTEYYKECWQIINHHKYYFNPDGYALTNWHVIDGKDYYFEPRAGHPLECAMYVAPEGEQYIGIFN
;
A
#
# COMPACT_ATOMS: atom_id res chain seq x y z
N MET A 1 -8.70 2.27 -1.44
CA MET A 1 -7.98 2.36 -0.13
C MET A 1 -6.53 2.62 -0.45
N LYS A 2 -5.96 3.74 0.04
CA LYS A 2 -4.57 4.11 -0.24
C LYS A 2 -3.62 3.08 0.34
N SER A 3 -2.42 2.93 -0.21
CA SER A 3 -1.47 1.91 0.26
C SER A 3 -1.09 2.12 1.72
N ILE A 4 -0.91 3.37 2.13
CA ILE A 4 -0.64 3.74 3.52
C ILE A 4 -1.73 3.20 4.46
N ASP A 5 -3.01 3.33 4.10
CA ASP A 5 -4.13 2.86 4.92
C ASP A 5 -4.09 1.34 5.11
N LYS A 6 -3.67 0.57 4.09
CA LYS A 6 -3.49 -0.89 4.22
C LYS A 6 -2.47 -1.23 5.29
N LEU A 7 -1.29 -0.58 5.26
CA LEU A 7 -0.26 -0.78 6.29
C LEU A 7 -0.79 -0.39 7.68
N LEU A 8 -1.39 0.79 7.80
CA LEU A 8 -1.87 1.29 9.08
C LEU A 8 -2.99 0.42 9.66
N ASN A 9 -3.87 -0.15 8.83
CA ASN A 9 -4.91 -1.06 9.29
C ASN A 9 -4.32 -2.37 9.85
N VAL A 10 -3.30 -2.92 9.19
CA VAL A 10 -2.56 -4.08 9.71
C VAL A 10 -1.93 -3.73 11.06
N ALA A 11 -1.15 -2.65 11.15
CA ALA A 11 -0.47 -2.28 12.39
C ALA A 11 -1.47 -1.97 13.53
N LYS A 12 -2.58 -1.28 13.23
CA LYS A 12 -3.64 -0.99 14.21
C LYS A 12 -4.31 -2.26 14.72
N SER A 13 -4.51 -3.27 13.86
CA SER A 13 -5.07 -4.55 14.28
C SER A 13 -4.18 -5.28 15.29
N GLU A 14 -2.89 -4.93 15.37
CA GLU A 14 -1.89 -5.52 16.26
C GLU A 14 -1.75 -4.80 17.61
N ILE A 15 -2.33 -3.60 17.80
CA ILE A 15 -2.35 -2.90 19.10
C ILE A 15 -2.92 -3.78 20.22
N GLY A 16 -2.18 -3.89 21.34
CA GLY A 16 -2.52 -4.73 22.49
C GLY A 16 -2.05 -6.18 22.38
N TYR A 17 -1.33 -6.56 21.32
CA TYR A 17 -0.63 -7.84 21.28
C TYR A 17 0.44 -7.88 22.36
N LEU A 18 0.51 -8.96 23.12
CA LEU A 18 1.52 -9.20 24.14
C LEU A 18 2.47 -10.31 23.70
N GLU A 19 3.77 -10.14 23.88
CA GLU A 19 4.74 -11.21 23.67
C GLU A 19 4.51 -12.37 24.64
N LYS A 20 5.02 -13.54 24.27
CA LYS A 20 4.75 -14.80 24.98
C LYS A 20 5.95 -15.23 25.81
N ARG A 21 5.67 -16.06 26.82
CA ARG A 21 6.71 -16.77 27.60
C ARG A 21 7.33 -17.95 26.84
N SER A 22 6.67 -18.45 25.79
CA SER A 22 7.11 -19.60 24.99
C SER A 22 6.45 -19.59 23.59
N ASN A 23 6.84 -20.53 22.72
CA ASN A 23 6.25 -20.72 21.38
C ASN A 23 4.76 -21.15 21.36
N SER A 24 4.08 -21.16 22.50
CA SER A 24 2.65 -21.50 22.58
C SER A 24 1.76 -20.27 22.38
N GLN A 25 0.61 -20.45 21.72
CA GLN A 25 -0.44 -19.43 21.54
C GLN A 25 0.05 -18.11 20.90
N LEU A 26 1.00 -18.19 19.98
CA LEU A 26 1.62 -17.02 19.33
C LEU A 26 0.61 -16.12 18.59
N ASP A 27 -0.49 -16.68 18.10
CA ASP A 27 -1.54 -15.93 17.39
C ASP A 27 -2.59 -15.30 18.33
N SER A 28 -2.62 -15.72 19.60
CA SER A 28 -3.50 -15.07 20.58
C SER A 28 -2.98 -13.68 20.92
N LYS A 29 -3.89 -12.72 21.01
CA LYS A 29 -3.56 -11.36 21.41
C LYS A 29 -2.90 -11.29 22.80
N THR A 30 -3.45 -12.03 23.76
CA THR A 30 -3.07 -11.90 25.19
C THR A 30 -2.78 -13.22 25.90
N ALA A 31 -3.22 -14.37 25.36
CA ALA A 31 -2.91 -15.66 25.99
C ALA A 31 -1.40 -15.95 25.93
N ASN A 32 -0.91 -16.75 26.87
CA ASN A 32 0.51 -17.06 27.08
C ASN A 32 1.45 -15.84 27.25
N ALA A 33 0.92 -14.67 27.61
CA ALA A 33 1.72 -13.47 27.80
C ALA A 33 2.89 -13.71 28.78
N GLY A 34 4.05 -13.14 28.48
CA GLY A 34 5.28 -13.28 29.26
C GLY A 34 6.31 -12.23 28.88
N SER A 35 7.55 -12.39 29.36
CA SER A 35 8.65 -11.45 29.12
C SER A 35 9.85 -12.14 28.46
N SER A 36 9.57 -13.06 27.54
CA SER A 36 10.57 -13.92 26.90
C SER A 36 10.66 -13.69 25.39
N ASN A 37 10.10 -12.59 24.87
CA ASN A 37 10.18 -12.20 23.45
C ASN A 37 9.67 -13.25 22.44
N TYR A 38 8.77 -14.13 22.84
CA TYR A 38 8.19 -15.08 21.89
C TYR A 38 7.02 -14.44 21.14
N THR A 39 7.09 -14.30 19.81
CA THR A 39 6.05 -13.62 19.03
C THR A 39 5.71 -14.32 17.72
N LYS A 40 4.51 -14.10 17.19
CA LYS A 40 4.18 -14.56 15.83
C LYS A 40 5.04 -13.88 14.75
N TYR A 41 5.48 -12.64 15.00
CA TYR A 41 6.31 -11.89 14.05
C TYR A 41 7.67 -12.57 13.84
N ALA A 42 8.31 -13.01 14.93
CA ALA A 42 9.53 -13.80 14.85
C ALA A 42 9.27 -15.14 14.14
N ARG A 43 8.23 -15.90 14.52
CA ARG A 43 7.87 -17.16 13.84
C ARG A 43 7.70 -17.00 12.32
N ASP A 44 6.96 -15.98 11.89
CA ASP A 44 6.54 -15.81 10.50
C ASP A 44 7.66 -15.25 9.61
N MET A 45 8.49 -14.35 10.14
CA MET A 45 9.52 -13.64 9.38
C MET A 45 10.93 -14.16 9.62
N TYR A 46 11.22 -14.56 10.86
CA TYR A 46 12.56 -14.84 11.39
C TYR A 46 12.56 -16.02 12.39
N PRO A 47 12.14 -17.23 12.00
CA PRO A 47 11.86 -18.31 12.95
C PRO A 47 13.07 -18.70 13.82
N SER A 48 14.30 -18.50 13.32
CA SER A 48 15.54 -18.72 14.06
C SER A 48 15.86 -17.66 15.12
N LEU A 49 15.09 -16.56 15.19
CA LEU A 49 15.27 -15.43 16.09
C LEU A 49 14.16 -15.30 17.15
N GLN A 50 13.39 -16.37 17.38
CA GLN A 50 12.48 -16.43 18.52
C GLN A 50 13.19 -16.08 19.84
N GLY A 51 12.53 -15.29 20.69
CA GLY A 51 13.09 -14.86 21.97
C GLY A 51 14.05 -13.68 21.87
N GLN A 52 14.23 -13.09 20.70
CA GLN A 52 15.00 -11.86 20.49
C GLN A 52 14.08 -10.63 20.43
N PRO A 53 14.60 -9.42 20.72
CA PRO A 53 13.87 -8.16 20.53
C PRO A 53 13.25 -8.07 19.12
N TRP A 54 11.98 -7.68 19.05
CA TRP A 54 11.14 -7.92 17.87
C TRP A 54 10.53 -6.66 17.25
N CYS A 55 11.00 -5.46 17.62
CA CYS A 55 10.47 -4.19 17.07
C CYS A 55 10.55 -4.10 15.54
N ASP A 56 11.71 -4.42 14.96
CA ASP A 56 11.91 -4.40 13.49
C ASP A 56 11.16 -5.55 12.80
N MET A 57 11.14 -6.72 13.45
CA MET A 57 10.38 -7.89 12.97
C MET A 57 8.88 -7.57 12.85
N PHE A 58 8.33 -6.80 13.79
CA PHE A 58 6.95 -6.34 13.76
C PHE A 58 6.69 -5.41 12.57
N VAL A 59 7.59 -4.46 12.30
CA VAL A 59 7.47 -3.58 11.14
C VAL A 59 7.50 -4.38 9.85
N ASP A 60 8.52 -5.23 9.66
CA ASP A 60 8.62 -6.07 8.48
C ASP A 60 7.38 -6.95 8.27
N TRP A 61 6.88 -7.56 9.35
CA TRP A 61 5.66 -8.36 9.33
C TRP A 61 4.46 -7.53 8.88
N CYS A 62 4.29 -6.30 9.39
CA CYS A 62 3.18 -5.44 8.98
C CYS A 62 3.20 -5.13 7.48
N PHE A 63 4.37 -4.83 6.92
CA PHE A 63 4.52 -4.61 5.48
C PHE A 63 4.24 -5.89 4.68
N VAL A 64 4.72 -7.05 5.12
CA VAL A 64 4.46 -8.32 4.44
C VAL A 64 2.98 -8.69 4.46
N GLN A 65 2.27 -8.47 5.57
CA GLN A 65 0.82 -8.71 5.62
C GLN A 65 0.04 -7.75 4.71
N ALA A 66 0.50 -6.50 4.57
CA ALA A 66 -0.19 -5.49 3.75
C ALA A 66 0.05 -5.67 2.24
N PHE A 67 1.25 -6.07 1.83
CA PHE A 67 1.67 -6.01 0.42
C PHE A 67 2.27 -7.30 -0.14
N GLY A 68 2.45 -8.33 0.70
CA GLY A 68 3.22 -9.51 0.34
C GLY A 68 4.73 -9.27 0.33
N ARG A 69 5.50 -10.36 0.28
CA ARG A 69 6.94 -10.34 0.59
C ARG A 69 7.78 -9.52 -0.40
N VAL A 70 7.47 -9.58 -1.69
CA VAL A 70 8.26 -8.90 -2.73
C VAL A 70 8.10 -7.39 -2.64
N ALA A 71 6.85 -6.89 -2.65
CA ALA A 71 6.57 -5.47 -2.56
C ALA A 71 7.03 -4.88 -1.21
N ALA A 72 6.78 -5.59 -0.11
CA ALA A 72 7.26 -5.20 1.21
C ALA A 72 8.79 -5.01 1.26
N GLN A 73 9.55 -5.92 0.65
CA GLN A 73 11.00 -5.80 0.61
C GLN A 73 11.45 -4.54 -0.15
N GLN A 74 10.79 -4.21 -1.26
CA GLN A 74 11.12 -3.01 -2.03
C GLN A 74 10.76 -1.73 -1.27
N LEU A 75 9.61 -1.73 -0.58
CA LEU A 75 9.15 -0.62 0.26
C LEU A 75 10.09 -0.34 1.44
N LEU A 76 10.70 -1.38 2.02
CA LEU A 76 11.61 -1.28 3.17
C LEU A 76 13.07 -1.03 2.76
N GLY A 77 13.29 -0.30 1.67
CA GLY A 77 14.64 0.04 1.19
C GLY A 77 15.42 -1.11 0.55
N GLY A 78 14.76 -2.25 0.26
CA GLY A 78 15.33 -3.39 -0.47
C GLY A 78 15.66 -4.63 0.37
N GLY A 79 15.34 -4.64 1.66
CA GLY A 79 15.65 -5.76 2.54
C GLY A 79 14.74 -5.85 3.77
N PHE A 80 14.81 -6.99 4.45
CA PHE A 80 14.23 -7.18 5.78
C PHE A 80 15.37 -7.36 6.78
N SER A 81 15.22 -6.82 7.98
CA SER A 81 16.19 -7.02 9.05
C SER A 81 15.49 -7.05 10.41
N ALA A 82 15.92 -7.96 11.29
CA ALA A 82 15.55 -7.92 12.71
C ALA A 82 16.39 -6.92 13.53
N TYR A 83 17.37 -6.27 12.89
CA TYR A 83 18.32 -5.35 13.51
C TYR A 83 18.15 -3.93 12.97
N THR A 84 17.74 -3.01 13.86
CA THR A 84 17.29 -1.66 13.49
C THR A 84 18.35 -0.79 12.80
N PRO A 85 19.66 -0.83 13.11
CA PRO A 85 20.66 -0.11 12.33
C PRO A 85 20.74 -0.56 10.87
N THR A 86 20.58 -1.85 10.60
CA THR A 86 20.60 -2.39 9.24
C THR A 86 19.34 -1.98 8.47
N SER A 87 18.16 -2.05 9.11
CA SER A 87 16.91 -1.59 8.51
C SER A 87 16.96 -0.11 8.13
N ALA A 88 17.44 0.75 9.03
CA ALA A 88 17.70 2.15 8.72
C ALA A 88 18.71 2.35 7.57
N GLN A 89 19.73 1.48 7.47
CA GLN A 89 20.73 1.56 6.40
C GLN A 89 20.16 1.23 5.03
N TYR A 90 19.13 0.38 4.92
CA TYR A 90 18.45 0.12 3.65
C TYR A 90 17.85 1.41 3.07
N TYR A 91 17.08 2.15 3.87
CA TYR A 91 16.54 3.45 3.44
C TYR A 91 17.64 4.47 3.13
N LYS A 92 18.70 4.54 3.95
CA LYS A 92 19.83 5.47 3.70
C LYS A 92 20.49 5.20 2.36
N THR A 93 20.71 3.94 2.03
CA THR A 93 21.32 3.52 0.76
C THR A 93 20.45 3.85 -0.44
N LYS A 94 19.11 3.87 -0.26
CA LYS A 94 18.12 4.25 -1.27
C LYS A 94 17.82 5.75 -1.34
N GLY A 95 18.41 6.58 -0.47
CA GLY A 95 18.08 8.01 -0.37
C GLY A 95 16.69 8.28 0.21
N GLN A 96 16.10 7.30 0.91
CA GLN A 96 14.75 7.32 1.48
C GLN A 96 14.74 7.59 3.00
N TYR A 97 15.87 7.98 3.58
CA TYR A 97 15.99 8.26 5.01
C TYR A 97 15.95 9.77 5.27
N HIS A 98 14.95 10.22 6.01
CA HIS A 98 14.68 11.62 6.30
C HIS A 98 14.98 11.96 7.77
N LYS A 99 15.43 13.19 8.02
CA LYS A 99 15.75 13.69 9.37
C LYS A 99 14.64 14.56 9.97
N ASP A 100 13.71 15.01 9.14
CA ASP A 100 12.61 15.91 9.46
C ASP A 100 11.35 15.53 8.66
N SER A 101 10.28 16.30 8.86
CA SER A 101 9.02 16.21 8.10
C SER A 101 8.47 14.78 8.02
N PRO A 102 8.19 14.12 9.16
CA PRO A 102 7.63 12.77 9.14
C PRO A 102 6.27 12.73 8.46
N GLN A 103 5.92 11.57 7.93
CA GLN A 103 4.64 11.30 7.29
C GLN A 103 4.04 9.99 7.81
N PRO A 104 2.70 9.88 7.87
CA PRO A 104 2.05 8.58 8.09
C PRO A 104 2.57 7.53 7.10
N GLY A 105 2.85 6.33 7.61
CA GLY A 105 3.47 5.23 6.88
C GLY A 105 5.01 5.18 6.97
N ASP A 106 5.68 6.25 7.40
CA ASP A 106 7.13 6.21 7.64
C ASP A 106 7.47 5.16 8.73
N GLN A 107 8.57 4.44 8.55
CA GLN A 107 9.22 3.71 9.63
C GLN A 107 10.07 4.69 10.44
N ILE A 108 9.68 4.99 11.67
CA ILE A 108 10.45 5.85 12.57
C ILE A 108 11.57 5.05 13.23
N PHE A 109 12.74 5.67 13.41
CA PHE A 109 13.90 5.07 14.05
C PHE A 109 14.33 5.91 15.25
N PHE A 110 14.54 5.26 16.40
CA PHE A 110 15.01 5.90 17.61
C PHE A 110 16.42 5.43 17.97
N LYS A 111 17.20 6.33 18.55
CA LYS A 111 18.58 6.08 18.99
C LYS A 111 18.76 6.15 20.50
N ASN A 112 19.88 5.59 20.94
CA ASN A 112 20.55 5.88 22.20
C ASN A 112 21.96 6.43 21.90
N SER A 113 22.84 6.47 22.89
CA SER A 113 24.23 6.95 22.73
C SER A 113 25.10 6.07 21.82
N GLN A 114 24.67 4.85 21.52
CA GLN A 114 25.48 3.86 20.79
C GLN A 114 24.98 3.62 19.37
N ARG A 115 23.66 3.53 19.17
CA ARG A 115 23.06 3.12 17.90
C ARG A 115 21.59 3.49 17.79
N ILE A 116 21.02 3.25 16.61
CA ILE A 116 19.59 3.06 16.45
C ILE A 116 19.19 1.80 17.24
N CYS A 117 18.26 1.95 18.16
CA CYS A 117 17.91 0.94 19.15
C CYS A 117 16.44 0.55 19.16
N HIS A 118 15.57 1.29 18.48
CA HIS A 118 14.13 0.99 18.41
C HIS A 118 13.50 1.56 17.14
N THR A 119 12.33 1.05 16.77
CA THR A 119 11.58 1.48 15.58
C THR A 119 10.08 1.27 15.76
N GLY A 120 9.29 1.92 14.91
CA GLY A 120 7.84 1.73 14.79
C GLY A 120 7.31 2.32 13.50
N ILE A 121 5.98 2.32 13.35
CA ILE A 121 5.28 2.86 12.18
C ILE A 121 4.58 4.15 12.57
N VAL A 122 4.86 5.25 11.88
CA VAL A 122 4.14 6.53 12.05
C VAL A 122 2.72 6.37 11.51
N TYR A 123 1.71 6.69 12.31
CA TYR A 123 0.31 6.65 11.85
C TYR A 123 -0.34 8.03 11.79
N GLU A 124 0.20 9.03 12.47
CA GLU A 124 -0.31 10.40 12.48
C GLU A 124 0.83 11.38 12.80
N VAL A 125 0.79 12.55 12.17
CA VAL A 125 1.69 13.66 12.45
C VAL A 125 0.83 14.90 12.67
N THR A 126 1.04 15.57 13.80
CA THR A 126 0.43 16.87 14.12
C THR A 126 1.49 17.96 14.00
N MET A 127 1.11 19.22 14.24
CA MET A 127 2.07 20.33 14.21
C MET A 127 3.23 20.18 15.21
N THR A 128 3.04 19.43 16.30
CA THR A 128 4.03 19.34 17.39
C THR A 128 4.44 17.92 17.73
N LYS A 129 3.71 16.90 17.26
CA LYS A 129 3.93 15.51 17.65
C LYS A 129 3.93 14.57 16.46
N VAL A 130 4.68 13.49 16.60
CA VAL A 130 4.56 12.27 15.79
C VAL A 130 3.94 11.17 16.65
N ARG A 131 2.95 10.46 16.11
CA ARG A 131 2.30 9.32 16.76
C ARG A 131 2.55 8.05 15.97
N THR A 132 2.80 6.97 16.71
CA THR A 132 3.37 5.73 16.16
C THR A 132 2.68 4.50 16.74
N ILE A 133 2.75 3.39 16.02
CA ILE A 133 2.44 2.04 16.50
C ILE A 133 3.76 1.28 16.52
N GLU A 134 4.17 0.84 17.71
CA GLU A 134 5.45 0.21 17.96
C GLU A 134 5.24 -1.21 18.49
N GLY A 135 6.06 -2.15 18.04
CA GLY A 135 6.20 -3.48 18.64
C GLY A 135 7.41 -3.54 19.57
N ASN A 136 7.46 -4.51 20.47
CA ASN A 136 8.49 -4.66 21.50
C ASN A 136 8.63 -3.40 22.39
N THR A 137 7.50 -2.78 22.73
CA THR A 137 7.42 -1.57 23.57
C THR A 137 6.46 -1.81 24.75
N SER A 138 6.07 -0.75 25.45
CA SER A 138 5.00 -0.76 26.46
C SER A 138 4.22 0.56 26.44
N ASP A 139 3.16 0.64 27.25
CA ASP A 139 2.36 1.84 27.50
C ASP A 139 3.10 2.92 28.32
N GLY A 140 4.30 2.63 28.82
CA GLY A 140 5.13 3.60 29.53
C GLY A 140 5.47 4.84 28.67
N ASN A 141 5.79 5.97 29.31
CA ASN A 141 6.11 7.20 28.57
C ASN A 141 7.48 7.12 27.87
N GLY A 142 7.60 7.77 26.71
CA GLY A 142 8.85 7.86 25.95
C GLY A 142 9.26 6.55 25.28
N VAL A 143 10.49 6.52 24.75
CA VAL A 143 10.98 5.42 23.90
C VAL A 143 11.40 4.23 24.77
N VAL A 144 10.63 3.15 24.70
CA VAL A 144 10.89 1.89 25.39
C VAL A 144 11.39 0.87 24.38
N ALA A 145 12.71 0.69 24.32
CA ALA A 145 13.35 -0.12 23.28
C ALA A 145 13.16 -1.65 23.43
N ASN A 146 12.66 -2.09 24.58
CA ASN A 146 12.42 -3.49 24.89
C ASN A 146 11.31 -3.63 25.94
N GLY A 147 10.06 -3.72 25.47
CA GLY A 147 8.89 -4.03 26.28
C GLY A 147 8.09 -5.17 25.66
N GLY A 148 7.03 -5.62 26.33
CA GLY A 148 6.33 -6.85 25.94
C GLY A 148 5.12 -6.69 25.04
N ALA A 149 4.88 -5.53 24.42
CA ALA A 149 3.61 -5.24 23.76
C ALA A 149 3.72 -4.47 22.44
N VAL A 150 2.64 -4.53 21.65
CA VAL A 150 2.36 -3.55 20.59
C VAL A 150 1.51 -2.43 21.17
N CYS A 151 2.00 -1.19 21.14
CA CYS A 151 1.32 -0.02 21.72
C CYS A 151 1.37 1.19 20.79
N CYS A 152 0.38 2.07 20.94
CA CYS A 152 0.46 3.42 20.40
C CYS A 152 1.37 4.28 21.28
N LYS A 153 2.18 5.12 20.65
CA LYS A 153 3.13 6.02 21.31
C LYS A 153 3.09 7.40 20.67
N GLU A 154 3.42 8.43 21.41
CA GLU A 154 3.56 9.77 20.87
C GLU A 154 4.82 10.47 21.40
N TYR A 155 5.41 11.29 20.53
CA TYR A 155 6.65 12.00 20.81
C TYR A 155 6.56 13.43 20.27
N SER A 156 7.20 14.38 20.95
CA SER A 156 7.46 15.69 20.35
C SER A 156 8.32 15.53 19.10
N LEU A 157 8.08 16.34 18.07
CA LEU A 157 8.85 16.29 16.81
C LEU A 157 10.35 16.58 17.00
N ASP A 158 10.71 17.32 18.06
CA ASP A 158 12.08 17.66 18.44
C ASP A 158 12.71 16.67 19.44
N ASN A 159 12.06 15.53 19.71
CA ASN A 159 12.57 14.56 20.66
C ASN A 159 13.96 14.06 20.25
N SER A 160 14.95 14.33 21.10
CA SER A 160 16.37 14.03 20.83
C SER A 160 16.70 12.56 20.61
N ARG A 161 15.78 11.66 20.99
CA ARG A 161 15.89 10.21 20.72
C ARG A 161 15.44 9.80 19.33
N ILE A 162 14.74 10.64 18.58
CA ILE A 162 14.42 10.36 17.18
C ILE A 162 15.71 10.48 16.38
N ASP A 163 16.10 9.40 15.68
CA ASP A 163 17.18 9.47 14.70
C ASP A 163 16.66 9.86 13.33
N GLY A 164 15.53 9.35 12.88
CA GLY A 164 14.98 9.70 11.58
C GLY A 164 13.85 8.78 11.15
N TYR A 165 13.51 8.87 9.86
CA TYR A 165 12.34 8.26 9.26
C TYR A 165 12.73 7.60 7.94
N GLY A 166 12.58 6.28 7.86
CA GLY A 166 12.62 5.56 6.58
C GLY A 166 11.28 5.71 5.88
N ARG A 167 11.27 6.35 4.71
CA ARG A 167 10.06 6.59 3.93
C ARG A 167 9.95 5.58 2.79
N PRO A 168 8.96 4.68 2.82
CA PRO A 168 8.73 3.78 1.71
C PRO A 168 8.43 4.52 0.40
N ASP A 169 8.89 3.96 -0.71
CA ASP A 169 8.46 4.43 -2.04
C ASP A 169 7.07 3.90 -2.34
N TRP A 170 6.05 4.63 -1.89
CA TRP A 170 4.65 4.26 -2.06
C TRP A 170 4.24 4.09 -3.52
N SER A 171 4.95 4.71 -4.49
CA SER A 171 4.64 4.57 -5.91
C SER A 171 4.74 3.12 -6.42
N LEU A 172 5.46 2.25 -5.69
CA LEU A 172 5.59 0.83 -6.01
C LEU A 172 4.31 0.03 -5.77
N VAL A 173 3.39 0.54 -4.95
CA VAL A 173 2.16 -0.15 -4.53
C VAL A 173 0.90 0.70 -4.65
N GLU A 174 1.06 2.02 -4.81
CA GLU A 174 -0.04 2.93 -5.04
C GLU A 174 -0.60 2.69 -6.45
N GLN A 175 -1.90 2.41 -6.49
CA GLN A 175 -2.61 2.34 -7.76
C GLN A 175 -3.02 3.77 -8.16
N PRO A 176 -3.04 4.08 -9.46
CA PRO A 176 -3.60 5.35 -9.92
C PRO A 176 -5.04 5.50 -9.40
N GLU A 177 -5.36 6.69 -8.88
CA GLU A 177 -6.70 7.02 -8.40
C GLU A 177 -7.46 7.72 -9.53
N TYR A 178 -8.34 6.99 -10.20
CA TYR A 178 -9.20 7.53 -11.25
C TYR A 178 -10.50 8.08 -10.66
N GLU A 179 -11.03 9.16 -11.24
CA GLU A 179 -12.44 9.50 -11.02
C GLU A 179 -13.32 8.50 -11.79
N VAL A 180 -14.37 7.96 -11.19
CA VAL A 180 -15.25 7.02 -11.91
C VAL A 180 -15.98 7.78 -13.03
N GLY A 181 -15.88 7.27 -14.26
CA GLY A 181 -16.51 7.89 -15.42
C GLY A 181 -15.62 7.95 -16.65
N TRP A 182 -16.04 8.79 -17.60
CA TRP A 182 -15.33 9.03 -18.85
C TRP A 182 -14.14 9.97 -18.63
N HIS A 183 -13.03 9.62 -19.26
CA HIS A 183 -11.81 10.42 -19.33
C HIS A 183 -11.36 10.52 -20.79
N HIS A 184 -10.67 11.60 -21.13
CA HIS A 184 -10.14 11.82 -22.47
C HIS A 184 -8.72 12.38 -22.39
N ASP A 185 -7.78 11.71 -23.06
CA ASP A 185 -6.40 12.17 -23.22
C ASP A 185 -6.01 12.22 -24.72
N SER A 186 -4.71 12.34 -25.02
CA SER A 186 -4.23 12.40 -26.40
C SER A 186 -4.45 11.11 -27.21
N ASN A 187 -4.68 9.98 -26.56
CA ASN A 187 -4.92 8.68 -27.19
C ASN A 187 -6.42 8.39 -27.39
N GLY A 188 -7.30 9.11 -26.67
CA GLY A 188 -8.75 9.06 -26.87
C GLY A 188 -9.55 8.91 -25.58
N TRP A 189 -10.80 8.49 -25.71
CA TRP A 189 -11.72 8.26 -24.60
C TRP A 189 -11.46 6.93 -23.92
N TRP A 190 -11.49 6.89 -22.60
CA TRP A 190 -11.47 5.66 -21.80
C TRP A 190 -12.43 5.82 -20.61
N TYR A 191 -12.79 4.71 -19.96
CA TYR A 191 -13.77 4.73 -18.87
C TYR A 191 -13.29 3.97 -17.64
N ALA A 192 -13.14 4.70 -16.53
CA ALA A 192 -12.86 4.15 -15.21
C ALA A 192 -14.16 3.64 -14.56
N TYR A 193 -14.27 2.33 -14.31
CA TYR A 193 -15.43 1.77 -13.59
C TYR A 193 -15.21 1.70 -12.08
N SER A 194 -13.96 1.87 -11.63
CA SER A 194 -13.60 2.04 -10.23
C SER A 194 -12.51 3.09 -10.12
N THR A 195 -12.12 3.45 -8.90
CA THR A 195 -11.03 4.39 -8.69
C THR A 195 -9.66 3.81 -9.02
N THR A 196 -9.54 2.53 -9.40
CA THR A 196 -8.24 1.89 -9.69
C THR A 196 -8.25 1.06 -10.97
N GLU A 197 -9.40 0.94 -11.62
CA GLU A 197 -9.57 0.09 -12.79
C GLU A 197 -10.44 0.77 -13.85
N TYR A 198 -10.17 0.41 -15.10
CA TYR A 198 -10.86 0.90 -16.28
C TYR A 198 -11.13 -0.24 -17.25
N TYR A 199 -12.11 -0.06 -18.13
CA TYR A 199 -12.43 -1.08 -19.12
C TYR A 199 -11.31 -1.20 -20.16
N LYS A 200 -10.93 -2.43 -20.47
CA LYS A 200 -9.98 -2.78 -21.54
C LYS A 200 -10.34 -4.13 -22.12
N GLU A 201 -10.11 -4.26 -23.42
CA GLU A 201 -10.36 -5.48 -24.19
C GLU A 201 -11.77 -6.08 -23.95
N CYS A 202 -12.79 -5.22 -23.95
CA CYS A 202 -14.15 -5.68 -23.64
C CYS A 202 -15.25 -4.82 -24.25
N TRP A 203 -16.42 -5.44 -24.41
CA TRP A 203 -17.68 -4.76 -24.66
C TRP A 203 -18.25 -4.19 -23.37
N GLN A 204 -18.82 -2.98 -23.42
CA GLN A 204 -19.61 -2.49 -22.30
C GLN A 204 -20.79 -1.60 -22.71
N ILE A 205 -21.87 -1.67 -21.93
CA ILE A 205 -23.01 -0.77 -22.03
C ILE A 205 -22.90 0.31 -20.96
N ILE A 206 -22.81 1.57 -21.36
CA ILE A 206 -22.68 2.74 -20.47
C ILE A 206 -23.72 3.76 -20.91
N ASN A 207 -24.57 4.23 -19.97
CA ASN A 207 -25.67 5.16 -20.28
C ASN A 207 -26.53 4.72 -21.47
N HIS A 208 -26.89 3.43 -21.53
CA HIS A 208 -27.69 2.80 -22.60
C HIS A 208 -27.02 2.68 -23.97
N HIS A 209 -25.76 3.08 -24.12
CA HIS A 209 -25.01 2.96 -25.38
C HIS A 209 -23.92 1.89 -25.25
N LYS A 210 -23.63 1.19 -26.35
CA LYS A 210 -22.66 0.09 -26.38
C LYS A 210 -21.31 0.60 -26.90
N TYR A 211 -20.24 0.22 -26.23
CA TYR A 211 -18.86 0.61 -26.53
C TYR A 211 -17.98 -0.63 -26.56
N TYR A 212 -16.85 -0.55 -27.25
CA TYR A 212 -15.78 -1.53 -27.15
C TYR A 212 -14.48 -0.82 -26.79
N PHE A 213 -13.77 -1.33 -25.78
CA PHE A 213 -12.48 -0.82 -25.34
C PHE A 213 -11.37 -1.70 -25.87
N ASN A 214 -10.33 -1.09 -26.46
CA ASN A 214 -9.17 -1.79 -26.97
C ASN A 214 -8.28 -2.34 -25.82
N PRO A 215 -7.19 -3.09 -26.11
CA PRO A 215 -6.31 -3.64 -25.08
C PRO A 215 -5.65 -2.60 -24.17
N ASP A 216 -5.46 -1.38 -24.67
CA ASP A 216 -4.92 -0.24 -23.92
C ASP A 216 -5.98 0.49 -23.08
N GLY A 217 -7.27 0.20 -23.31
CA GLY A 217 -8.42 0.73 -22.57
C GLY A 217 -9.15 1.89 -23.24
N TYR A 218 -8.83 2.22 -24.48
CA TYR A 218 -9.47 3.30 -25.21
C TYR A 218 -10.69 2.80 -25.99
N ALA A 219 -11.79 3.56 -25.93
CA ALA A 219 -13.01 3.31 -26.65
C ALA A 219 -12.78 3.50 -28.15
N LEU A 220 -13.20 2.51 -28.94
CA LEU A 220 -12.99 2.51 -30.38
C LEU A 220 -13.79 3.61 -31.09
N THR A 221 -13.29 4.03 -32.25
CA THR A 221 -13.95 4.93 -33.20
C THR A 221 -13.79 4.36 -34.61
N ASN A 222 -14.65 4.74 -35.56
CA ASN A 222 -14.66 4.20 -36.92
C ASN A 222 -14.97 2.69 -37.00
N TRP A 223 -14.60 2.06 -38.12
CA TRP A 223 -14.82 0.66 -38.44
C TRP A 223 -13.83 -0.26 -37.76
N HIS A 224 -14.32 -1.33 -37.15
CA HIS A 224 -13.51 -2.39 -36.57
C HIS A 224 -14.15 -3.76 -36.74
N VAL A 225 -13.30 -4.78 -36.99
CA VAL A 225 -13.69 -6.19 -36.93
C VAL A 225 -13.45 -6.70 -35.52
N ILE A 226 -14.49 -7.19 -34.83
CA ILE A 226 -14.41 -7.79 -33.50
C ILE A 226 -15.09 -9.15 -33.57
N ASP A 227 -14.40 -10.21 -33.16
CA ASP A 227 -14.89 -11.60 -33.25
C ASP A 227 -15.44 -11.99 -34.64
N GLY A 228 -14.82 -11.47 -35.70
CA GLY A 228 -15.18 -11.76 -37.09
C GLY A 228 -16.40 -10.97 -37.61
N LYS A 229 -16.86 -9.94 -36.90
CA LYS A 229 -17.97 -9.08 -37.29
C LYS A 229 -17.56 -7.63 -37.38
N ASP A 230 -18.09 -6.90 -38.37
CA ASP A 230 -17.84 -5.47 -38.54
C ASP A 230 -18.74 -4.61 -37.64
N TYR A 231 -18.14 -3.66 -36.94
CA TYR A 231 -18.81 -2.69 -36.09
C TYR A 231 -18.35 -1.27 -36.43
N TYR A 232 -19.27 -0.32 -36.37
CA TYR A 232 -18.97 1.10 -36.56
C TYR A 232 -19.27 1.90 -35.29
N PHE A 233 -18.26 2.64 -34.84
CA PHE A 233 -18.30 3.50 -33.67
C PHE A 233 -18.20 4.97 -34.11
N GLU A 234 -19.02 5.84 -33.55
CA GLU A 234 -19.04 7.27 -33.89
C GLU A 234 -17.66 7.93 -33.72
N PRO A 235 -17.03 8.43 -34.81
CA PRO A 235 -15.67 9.00 -34.73
C PRO A 235 -15.62 10.51 -34.53
N ARG A 236 -16.75 11.22 -34.58
CA ARG A 236 -16.74 12.69 -34.52
C ARG A 236 -16.50 13.18 -33.10
N ALA A 237 -15.33 13.78 -32.90
CA ALA A 237 -14.99 14.51 -31.68
C ALA A 237 -16.08 15.52 -31.29
N GLY A 238 -16.57 15.42 -30.06
CA GLY A 238 -17.62 16.28 -29.52
C GLY A 238 -19.05 15.91 -29.92
N HIS A 239 -19.25 14.80 -30.66
CA HIS A 239 -20.60 14.28 -30.89
C HIS A 239 -21.21 13.75 -29.57
N PRO A 240 -22.52 13.92 -29.31
CA PRO A 240 -23.14 13.44 -28.06
C PRO A 240 -23.00 11.94 -27.82
N LEU A 241 -22.75 11.17 -28.88
CA LEU A 241 -22.57 9.71 -28.88
C LEU A 241 -21.19 9.31 -29.39
N GLU A 242 -20.17 10.16 -29.25
CA GLU A 242 -18.79 9.81 -29.61
C GLU A 242 -18.38 8.45 -29.01
N CYS A 243 -17.68 7.64 -29.82
CA CYS A 243 -17.30 6.25 -29.53
C CYS A 243 -18.46 5.25 -29.37
N ALA A 244 -19.73 5.68 -29.37
CA ALA A 244 -20.83 4.74 -29.24
C ALA A 244 -20.98 3.92 -30.53
N MET A 245 -21.25 2.62 -30.36
CA MET A 245 -21.60 1.72 -31.44
C MET A 245 -22.96 2.12 -32.00
N TYR A 246 -23.03 2.30 -33.32
CA TYR A 246 -24.31 2.49 -34.00
C TYR A 246 -25.13 1.19 -33.94
N VAL A 247 -26.39 1.29 -33.48
CA VAL A 247 -27.34 0.17 -33.46
C VAL A 247 -28.46 0.47 -34.45
N ALA A 248 -28.59 -0.33 -35.51
CA ALA A 248 -29.74 -0.25 -36.41
C ALA A 248 -30.97 -0.95 -35.77
N PRO A 249 -32.21 -0.52 -36.08
CA PRO A 249 -33.45 -1.03 -35.45
C PRO A 249 -33.70 -2.54 -35.61
N GLU A 250 -32.99 -3.23 -36.51
CA GLU A 250 -33.28 -4.62 -36.91
C GLU A 250 -32.11 -5.60 -36.66
N GLY A 251 -31.02 -5.18 -36.01
CA GLY A 251 -29.82 -6.01 -35.78
C GLY A 251 -28.55 -5.47 -36.46
N GLU A 252 -27.42 -6.15 -36.23
CA GLU A 252 -26.07 -5.76 -36.69
C GLU A 252 -26.05 -5.44 -38.20
N GLN A 253 -25.78 -4.19 -38.58
CA GLN A 253 -25.61 -3.82 -39.98
C GLN A 253 -24.14 -3.52 -40.30
N TYR A 254 -23.59 -4.36 -41.17
CA TYR A 254 -22.43 -4.08 -42.00
C TYR A 254 -22.77 -2.89 -42.90
N ILE A 255 -22.35 -1.68 -42.55
CA ILE A 255 -22.42 -0.53 -43.46
C ILE A 255 -21.17 -0.59 -44.34
N GLY A 256 -21.24 -1.47 -45.34
CA GLY A 256 -20.23 -1.56 -46.39
C GLY A 256 -20.06 -0.25 -47.16
N ILE A 257 -18.81 -0.01 -47.53
CA ILE A 257 -18.25 0.99 -48.47
C ILE A 257 -19.30 1.85 -49.20
N PHE A 258 -19.33 3.15 -48.89
CA PHE A 258 -19.90 4.15 -49.79
C PHE A 258 -19.00 4.26 -51.02
N ASN A 259 -19.43 3.67 -52.14
CA ASN A 259 -18.95 4.01 -53.48
C ASN A 259 -19.86 5.10 -54.07
#